data_AF-A0A955HHY2-F1
#
_entry.id   AF-A0A955HHY2-F1
#
_cell.length_a   1.000
_cell.length_b   1.000
_cell.length_c   1.000
_cell.angle_alpha   90.00
_cell.angle_beta   90.00
_cell.angle_gamma   90.00
#
_symmetry.space_group_name_H-M   'P 1'
#
loop_
_entity.id
_entity.type
_entity.pdbx_description
1 polymer ?
#
loop_
_entity_poly.entity_id
_entity_poly.type
_entity_poly.pdbx_seq_one_letter_code
_entity_poly.pdbx_strand_id
1 'polypeptide(L)'
;MIECTLTRADGQELARFPFPTEAREVTYKQYTRFEDAYQAKEKWLQNNAGASVTEPRFVKEYIQHVARIVEAFTGIDNVLEAQLGDYVQHVQQFFGDDVAGFTKELQSVEQTVFTLYANIWRTMASYKKHVHTSEAYHFQYKGKVYRLKSAYRDAITGQLRFDSLSVAQGIEVLEAWRVYEQAKGNDIGNRFLFTTIVTLIACLALEDGQSFPDDEKTIQRWVSDRVVYFQDINMEIALNVRDFFLNTTNPFLRIPNTNGSSGRQLAQSSARAKPGKNMKRRTLRHPRA
;
A
#
# COMPACT_ATOMS: atom_id res chain seq x y z
N MET A 1 7.32 15.54 -10.70
CA MET A 1 7.96 14.51 -11.55
C MET A 1 9.21 15.08 -12.16
N ILE A 2 10.28 14.29 -12.17
CA ILE A 2 11.56 14.63 -12.80
C ILE A 2 11.82 13.66 -13.94
N GLU A 3 12.43 14.13 -15.02
CA GLU A 3 12.81 13.25 -16.12
C GLU A 3 14.12 12.53 -15.75
N CYS A 4 14.12 11.20 -15.85
CA CYS A 4 15.27 10.37 -15.54
C CYS A 4 15.75 9.65 -16.79
N THR A 5 17.04 9.73 -17.04
CA THR A 5 17.72 8.98 -18.11
C THR A 5 18.65 7.94 -17.49
N LEU A 6 18.46 6.68 -17.86
CA LEU A 6 19.36 5.59 -17.54
C LEU A 6 20.20 5.30 -18.78
N THR A 7 21.51 5.19 -18.59
CA THR A 7 22.47 4.87 -19.67
C THR A 7 23.21 3.60 -19.30
N ARG A 8 23.63 2.80 -20.28
CA ARG A 8 24.54 1.68 -20.08
C ARG A 8 25.97 2.19 -19.86
N ALA A 9 26.85 1.29 -19.46
CA ALA A 9 28.27 1.59 -19.27
C ALA A 9 29.01 2.04 -20.55
N ASP A 10 28.48 1.71 -21.73
CA ASP A 10 28.97 2.15 -23.04
C ASP A 10 28.44 3.55 -23.44
N GLY A 11 27.64 4.20 -22.57
CA GLY A 11 26.99 5.48 -22.83
C GLY A 11 25.70 5.39 -23.64
N GLN A 12 25.26 4.19 -24.04
CA GLN A 12 23.99 4.01 -24.74
C GLN A 12 22.81 4.29 -23.80
N GLU A 13 21.86 5.11 -24.21
CA GLU A 13 20.62 5.31 -23.46
C GLU A 13 19.83 3.98 -23.36
N LEU A 14 19.57 3.55 -22.13
CA LEU A 14 18.77 2.37 -21.83
C LEU A 14 17.28 2.73 -21.79
N ALA A 15 16.94 3.80 -21.07
CA ALA A 15 15.58 4.25 -20.90
C ALA A 15 15.51 5.71 -20.44
N ARG A 16 14.48 6.41 -20.89
CA ARG A 16 14.09 7.73 -20.40
C ARG A 16 12.66 7.69 -19.91
N PHE A 17 12.43 8.13 -18.68
CA PHE A 17 11.13 7.99 -18.04
C PHE A 17 10.87 9.08 -16.99
N PRO A 18 9.60 9.44 -16.76
CA PRO A 18 9.24 10.34 -15.68
C PRO A 18 9.30 9.60 -14.34
N PHE A 19 10.14 10.08 -13.42
CA PHE A 19 10.23 9.55 -12.07
C PHE A 19 9.37 10.39 -11.10
N PRO A 20 8.48 9.74 -10.33
CA PRO A 20 7.65 10.43 -9.35
C PRO A 20 8.45 10.86 -8.13
N THR A 21 8.31 12.12 -7.76
CA THR A 21 8.95 12.72 -6.57
C THR A 21 8.03 12.71 -5.34
N GLU A 22 6.72 12.50 -5.55
CA GLU A 22 5.70 12.49 -4.51
C GLU A 22 4.70 11.36 -4.72
N ALA A 23 4.08 10.89 -3.64
CA ALA A 23 3.08 9.82 -3.65
C ALA A 23 1.91 10.05 -4.64
N ARG A 24 1.43 11.29 -4.78
CA ARG A 24 0.34 11.64 -5.72
C ARG A 24 0.69 11.48 -7.20
N GLU A 25 1.98 11.39 -7.52
CA GLU A 25 2.48 11.22 -8.89
C GLU A 25 2.66 9.74 -9.25
N VAL A 26 2.63 8.86 -8.26
CA VAL A 26 2.77 7.41 -8.43
C VAL A 26 1.43 6.84 -8.85
N THR A 27 1.37 6.04 -9.91
CA THR A 27 0.14 5.31 -10.24
C THR A 27 -0.07 4.16 -9.25
N TYR A 28 -1.33 3.83 -8.95
CA TYR A 28 -1.63 2.72 -8.06
C TYR A 28 -1.10 1.37 -8.60
N LYS A 29 -1.05 1.22 -9.92
CA LYS A 29 -0.43 0.07 -10.60
C LYS A 29 1.08 -0.04 -10.33
N GLN A 30 1.82 1.07 -10.29
CA GLN A 30 3.24 1.07 -9.93
C GLN A 30 3.41 0.69 -8.45
N TYR A 31 2.56 1.22 -7.59
CA TYR A 31 2.56 0.89 -6.16
C TYR A 31 2.33 -0.61 -5.90
N THR A 32 1.33 -1.24 -6.52
CA THR A 32 1.03 -2.66 -6.27
C THR A 32 2.15 -3.59 -6.73
N ARG A 33 2.81 -3.26 -7.85
CA ARG A 33 4.00 -3.97 -8.35
C ARG A 33 5.19 -3.81 -7.41
N PHE A 34 5.42 -2.60 -6.91
CA PHE A 34 6.44 -2.33 -5.90
C PHE A 34 6.18 -3.10 -4.61
N GLU A 35 4.95 -3.10 -4.10
CA GLU A 35 4.59 -3.79 -2.86
C GLU A 35 4.85 -5.29 -2.97
N ASP A 36 4.48 -5.92 -4.09
CA ASP A 36 4.73 -7.34 -4.34
C ASP A 36 6.23 -7.67 -4.35
N ALA A 37 7.03 -6.92 -5.13
CA ALA A 37 8.47 -7.11 -5.20
C ALA A 37 9.16 -6.86 -3.84
N TYR A 38 8.69 -5.86 -3.09
CA TYR A 38 9.19 -5.54 -1.76
C TYR A 38 8.89 -6.67 -0.77
N GLN A 39 7.65 -7.17 -0.72
CA GLN A 39 7.27 -8.30 0.13
C GLN A 39 8.07 -9.57 -0.21
N ALA A 40 8.35 -9.82 -1.49
CA ALA A 40 9.20 -10.93 -1.91
C ALA A 40 10.63 -10.80 -1.36
N LYS A 41 11.23 -9.59 -1.38
CA LYS A 41 12.53 -9.32 -0.74
C LYS A 41 12.47 -9.54 0.77
N GLU A 42 11.45 -9.03 1.45
CA GLU A 42 11.30 -9.20 2.92
C GLU A 42 11.16 -10.68 3.31
N LYS A 43 10.38 -11.46 2.56
CA LYS A 43 10.26 -12.91 2.77
C LYS A 43 11.59 -13.62 2.55
N TRP A 44 12.36 -13.23 1.53
CA TRP A 44 13.70 -13.76 1.31
C TRP A 44 14.65 -13.40 2.47
N LEU A 45 14.62 -12.16 2.97
CA LEU A 45 15.41 -11.74 4.13
C LEU A 45 15.06 -12.56 5.38
N GLN A 46 13.77 -12.79 5.65
CA GLN A 46 13.32 -13.62 6.77
C GLN A 46 13.83 -15.06 6.67
N ASN A 47 13.79 -15.66 5.47
CA ASN A 47 14.30 -17.01 5.23
C ASN A 47 15.83 -17.10 5.35
N ASN A 48 16.54 -15.98 5.23
CA ASN A 48 18.00 -15.90 5.29
C ASN A 48 18.50 -15.13 6.53
N ALA A 49 17.69 -14.99 7.58
CA ALA A 49 18.02 -14.18 8.76
C ALA A 49 19.29 -14.62 9.51
N GLY A 50 19.75 -15.86 9.31
CA GLY A 50 21.00 -16.39 9.87
C GLY A 50 22.22 -16.35 8.93
N ALA A 51 22.05 -15.90 7.68
CA ALA A 51 23.15 -15.81 6.72
C ALA A 51 24.07 -14.63 7.04
N SER A 52 25.35 -14.73 6.68
CA SER A 52 26.27 -13.61 6.84
C SER A 52 26.00 -12.54 5.78
N VAL A 53 25.75 -11.30 6.22
CA VAL A 53 25.55 -10.14 5.33
C VAL A 53 26.79 -9.78 4.52
N THR A 54 27.96 -10.31 4.88
CA THR A 54 29.21 -10.11 4.15
C THR A 54 29.50 -11.23 3.14
N GLU A 55 28.66 -12.28 3.09
CA GLU A 55 28.85 -13.36 2.13
C GLU A 55 28.56 -12.86 0.71
N PRO A 56 29.48 -13.04 -0.27
CA PRO A 56 29.29 -12.53 -1.63
C PRO A 56 28.00 -13.03 -2.29
N ARG A 57 27.59 -14.27 -1.98
CA ARG A 57 26.33 -14.84 -2.47
C ARG A 57 25.11 -14.09 -1.93
N PHE A 58 25.09 -13.80 -0.63
CA PHE A 58 24.01 -13.05 0.00
C PHE A 58 23.90 -11.65 -0.58
N VAL A 59 25.03 -10.95 -0.72
CA VAL A 59 25.10 -9.60 -1.30
C VAL A 59 24.55 -9.59 -2.73
N LYS A 60 24.97 -10.56 -3.57
CA LYS A 60 24.46 -10.69 -4.94
C LYS A 60 22.95 -10.91 -4.99
N GLU A 61 22.43 -11.85 -4.20
CA GLU A 61 20.98 -12.14 -4.15
C GLU A 61 20.19 -10.92 -3.63
N TYR A 62 20.71 -10.21 -2.63
CA TYR A 62 20.10 -8.98 -2.12
C TYR A 62 20.00 -7.91 -3.22
N ILE A 63 21.09 -7.64 -3.93
CA ILE A 63 21.12 -6.68 -5.04
C ILE A 63 20.11 -7.06 -6.13
N GLN A 64 19.99 -8.36 -6.46
CA GLN A 64 18.98 -8.83 -7.42
C GLN A 64 17.55 -8.56 -6.94
N HIS A 65 17.27 -8.72 -5.65
CA HIS A 65 15.96 -8.38 -5.09
C HIS A 65 15.69 -6.87 -5.14
N VAL A 66 16.68 -6.03 -4.83
CA VAL A 66 16.55 -4.57 -4.93
C VAL A 66 16.32 -4.13 -6.38
N ALA A 67 17.07 -4.70 -7.33
CA ALA A 67 16.86 -4.46 -8.74
C ALA A 67 15.44 -4.80 -9.19
N ARG A 68 14.92 -5.98 -8.82
CA ARG A 68 13.52 -6.35 -9.12
C ARG A 68 12.51 -5.34 -8.59
N ILE A 69 12.75 -4.72 -7.43
CA ILE A 69 11.88 -3.68 -6.90
C ILE A 69 11.91 -2.44 -7.80
N VAL A 70 13.10 -2.01 -8.22
CA VAL A 70 13.26 -0.87 -9.13
C VAL A 70 12.62 -1.16 -10.48
N GLU A 71 12.85 -2.34 -11.05
CA GLU A 71 12.25 -2.79 -12.31
C GLU A 71 10.71 -2.85 -12.21
N ALA A 72 10.17 -3.42 -11.13
CA ALA A 72 8.74 -3.50 -10.89
C ALA A 72 8.07 -2.12 -10.79
N PHE A 73 8.75 -1.16 -10.16
CA PHE A 73 8.25 0.21 -9.99
C PHE A 73 8.37 1.06 -11.25
N THR A 74 9.53 1.02 -11.90
CA THR A 74 9.84 1.85 -13.09
C THR A 74 9.30 1.26 -14.38
N GLY A 75 9.13 -0.07 -14.45
CA GLY A 75 8.81 -0.80 -15.66
C GLY A 75 9.98 -0.95 -16.63
N ILE A 76 11.20 -0.67 -16.18
CA ILE A 76 12.43 -0.76 -16.99
C ILE A 76 13.12 -2.07 -16.65
N ASP A 77 13.49 -2.85 -17.67
CA ASP A 77 14.21 -4.10 -17.50
C ASP A 77 15.73 -3.87 -17.47
N ASN A 78 16.48 -4.81 -16.87
CA ASN A 78 17.94 -4.84 -16.82
C ASN A 78 18.55 -3.61 -16.10
N VAL A 79 17.92 -3.18 -15.01
CA VAL A 79 18.39 -2.03 -14.22
C VAL A 79 19.77 -2.26 -13.61
N LEU A 80 20.19 -3.53 -13.47
CA LEU A 80 21.55 -3.91 -13.05
C LEU A 80 22.65 -3.56 -14.06
N GLU A 81 22.30 -3.27 -15.31
CA GLU A 81 23.27 -2.83 -16.33
C GLU A 81 23.29 -1.30 -16.48
N ALA A 82 22.43 -0.60 -15.72
CA ALA A 82 22.20 0.83 -15.84
C ALA A 82 23.14 1.67 -14.95
N GLN A 83 23.66 2.74 -15.53
CA GLN A 83 24.26 3.90 -14.88
C GLN A 83 23.23 5.03 -14.82
N LEU A 84 23.19 5.74 -13.69
CA LEU A 84 22.44 6.99 -13.58
C LEU A 84 23.13 8.03 -14.45
N GLY A 85 22.46 8.50 -15.50
CA GLY A 85 22.88 9.68 -16.25
C GLY A 85 22.66 10.95 -15.44
N ASP A 86 21.82 11.85 -15.95
CA ASP A 86 21.57 13.19 -15.37
C ASP A 86 20.92 13.19 -13.97
N TYR A 87 20.44 12.04 -13.49
CA TYR A 87 19.76 11.93 -12.20
C TYR A 87 20.66 12.29 -11.00
N VAL A 88 21.97 12.01 -11.09
CA VAL A 88 22.93 12.34 -10.02
C VAL A 88 22.96 13.85 -9.75
N GLN A 89 22.87 14.65 -10.81
CA GLN A 89 22.86 16.12 -10.71
C GLN A 89 21.57 16.62 -10.05
N HIS A 90 20.43 15.99 -10.33
CA HIS A 90 19.16 16.33 -9.69
C HIS A 90 19.13 15.93 -8.21
N VAL A 91 19.65 14.75 -7.85
CA VAL A 91 19.77 14.33 -6.45
C VAL A 91 20.66 15.30 -5.66
N GLN A 92 21.80 15.73 -6.22
CA GLN A 92 22.68 16.71 -5.57
C GLN A 92 21.97 18.03 -5.24
N GLN A 93 21.03 18.48 -6.06
CA GLN A 93 20.23 19.68 -5.79
C GLN A 93 19.24 19.51 -4.62
N PHE A 94 18.76 18.28 -4.36
CA PHE A 94 17.79 18.00 -3.30
C PHE A 94 18.43 17.70 -1.92
N PHE A 95 19.71 17.35 -1.87
CA PHE A 95 20.38 16.90 -0.63
C PHE A 95 21.34 17.91 0.03
N GLY A 96 21.61 19.08 -0.58
CA GLY A 96 22.40 20.16 0.04
C GLY A 96 23.89 19.84 0.27
N ASP A 97 24.66 20.80 0.83
CA ASP A 97 26.14 20.83 0.94
C ASP A 97 26.84 19.65 1.67
N ASP A 98 26.10 18.63 2.13
CA ASP A 98 26.68 17.39 2.70
C ASP A 98 27.19 16.41 1.62
N VAL A 99 27.47 16.96 0.43
CA VAL A 99 27.94 16.28 -0.77
C VAL A 99 29.31 15.64 -0.54
N ALA A 100 30.16 16.21 0.33
CA ALA A 100 31.53 15.72 0.53
C ALA A 100 31.59 14.31 1.18
N GLY A 101 30.64 13.98 2.05
CA GLY A 101 30.49 12.61 2.59
C GLY A 101 29.87 11.65 1.57
N PHE A 102 28.88 12.14 0.81
CA PHE A 102 28.13 11.36 -0.17
C PHE A 102 28.97 10.97 -1.40
N THR A 103 29.83 11.87 -1.88
CA THR A 103 30.60 11.70 -3.13
C THR A 103 31.76 10.71 -3.01
N LYS A 104 32.23 10.43 -1.79
CA LYS A 104 33.41 9.58 -1.58
C LYS A 104 33.09 8.07 -1.58
N GLU A 105 31.82 7.71 -1.40
CA GLU A 105 31.33 6.33 -1.54
C GLU A 105 30.90 6.00 -2.98
N LEU A 106 30.92 6.96 -3.91
CA LEU A 106 30.18 6.97 -5.19
C LEU A 106 30.86 6.21 -6.38
N GLN A 107 31.03 4.87 -6.32
CA GLN A 107 31.41 4.01 -7.46
C GLN A 107 30.23 3.17 -8.05
N SER A 108 30.01 3.38 -9.37
CA SER A 108 29.29 2.63 -10.43
C SER A 108 28.23 1.55 -10.14
N VAL A 109 27.11 1.64 -10.89
CA VAL A 109 26.03 0.65 -11.16
C VAL A 109 25.24 0.16 -9.94
N GLU A 110 25.89 -0.36 -8.89
CA GLU A 110 25.20 -0.67 -7.61
C GLU A 110 24.48 0.57 -7.08
N GLN A 111 25.08 1.73 -7.28
CA GLN A 111 24.55 3.02 -6.85
C GLN A 111 23.34 3.49 -7.65
N THR A 112 23.22 3.10 -8.91
CA THR A 112 22.01 3.39 -9.68
C THR A 112 20.81 2.73 -9.05
N VAL A 113 20.93 1.43 -8.80
CA VAL A 113 19.86 0.62 -8.25
C VAL A 113 19.51 1.05 -6.83
N PHE A 114 20.51 1.24 -5.96
CA PHE A 114 20.26 1.66 -4.58
C PHE A 114 19.75 3.10 -4.47
N THR A 115 20.22 4.02 -5.32
CA THR A 115 19.71 5.39 -5.33
C THR A 115 18.28 5.44 -5.84
N LEU A 116 17.95 4.72 -6.92
CA LEU A 116 16.56 4.60 -7.38
C LEU A 116 15.69 3.96 -6.31
N TYR A 117 16.14 2.88 -5.69
CA TYR A 117 15.42 2.23 -4.60
C TYR A 117 15.16 3.18 -3.42
N ALA A 118 16.17 3.92 -2.96
CA ALA A 118 16.05 4.89 -1.88
C ALA A 118 15.05 6.01 -2.23
N ASN A 119 15.08 6.50 -3.47
CA ASN A 119 14.13 7.51 -3.92
C ASN A 119 12.71 6.95 -4.08
N ILE A 120 12.55 5.72 -4.58
CA ILE A 120 11.24 5.03 -4.61
C ILE A 120 10.69 4.94 -3.20
N TRP A 121 11.50 4.46 -2.24
CA TRP A 121 11.11 4.34 -0.85
C TRP A 121 10.71 5.69 -0.26
N ARG A 122 11.49 6.75 -0.50
CA ARG A 122 11.17 8.12 -0.08
C ARG A 122 9.85 8.60 -0.68
N THR A 123 9.63 8.38 -1.98
CA THR A 123 8.39 8.73 -2.67
C THR A 123 7.20 7.98 -2.04
N MET A 124 7.33 6.68 -1.75
CA MET A 124 6.27 5.91 -1.07
C MET A 124 6.03 6.43 0.35
N ALA A 125 7.09 6.71 1.10
CA ALA A 125 7.03 7.22 2.48
C ALA A 125 6.47 8.65 2.56
N SER A 126 6.45 9.39 1.46
CA SER A 126 5.82 10.71 1.38
C SER A 126 4.29 10.65 1.46
N TYR A 127 3.69 9.47 1.23
CA TYR A 127 2.25 9.28 1.40
C TYR A 127 1.85 9.54 2.85
N LYS A 128 0.95 10.49 3.03
CA LYS A 128 0.31 10.76 4.32
C LYS A 128 -1.14 10.33 4.21
N LYS A 129 -1.52 9.39 5.07
CA LYS A 129 -2.90 8.93 5.16
C LYS A 129 -3.83 10.13 5.37
N HIS A 130 -4.84 10.26 4.52
CA HIS A 130 -5.78 11.35 4.63
C HIS A 130 -6.70 11.14 5.84
N VAL A 131 -6.91 12.20 6.62
CA VAL A 131 -7.91 12.19 7.70
C VAL A 131 -9.27 12.30 7.06
N HIS A 132 -10.16 11.34 7.32
CA HIS A 132 -11.50 11.34 6.74
C HIS A 132 -12.36 12.46 7.35
N THR A 133 -12.30 13.65 6.76
CA THR A 133 -13.24 14.75 7.00
C THR A 133 -14.37 14.72 5.97
N SER A 134 -15.46 15.45 6.21
CA SER A 134 -16.56 15.60 5.24
C SER A 134 -16.11 16.17 3.88
N GLU A 135 -15.01 16.94 3.86
CA GLU A 135 -14.41 17.50 2.64
C GLU A 135 -13.47 16.52 1.95
N ALA A 136 -12.90 15.53 2.67
CA ALA A 136 -11.91 14.58 2.18
C ALA A 136 -12.43 13.58 1.13
N TYR A 137 -13.71 13.68 0.76
CA TYR A 137 -14.36 12.80 -0.20
C TYR A 137 -14.31 13.32 -1.63
N HIS A 138 -13.56 14.38 -1.92
CA HIS A 138 -13.42 14.92 -3.27
C HIS A 138 -12.01 14.69 -3.80
N PHE A 139 -11.90 14.28 -5.05
CA PHE A 139 -10.62 14.20 -5.74
C PHE A 139 -10.76 14.61 -7.21
N GLN A 140 -9.68 15.15 -7.78
CA GLN A 140 -9.62 15.48 -9.20
C GLN A 140 -8.89 14.36 -9.96
N TYR A 141 -9.46 13.91 -11.07
CA TYR A 141 -8.83 12.92 -11.94
C TYR A 141 -9.20 13.20 -13.40
N LYS A 142 -8.18 13.26 -14.28
CA LYS A 142 -8.32 13.57 -15.72
C LYS A 142 -9.24 14.79 -15.99
N GLY A 143 -9.05 15.86 -15.21
CA GLY A 143 -9.79 17.12 -15.34
C GLY A 143 -11.19 17.13 -14.73
N LYS A 144 -11.69 15.99 -14.24
CA LYS A 144 -13.02 15.87 -13.61
C LYS A 144 -12.91 15.80 -12.09
N VAL A 145 -13.90 16.36 -11.40
CA VAL A 145 -14.02 16.29 -9.94
C VAL A 145 -14.97 15.14 -9.59
N TYR A 146 -14.48 14.23 -8.77
CA TYR A 146 -15.22 13.09 -8.27
C TYR A 146 -15.48 13.26 -6.79
N ARG A 147 -16.68 12.88 -6.35
CA ARG A 147 -17.06 12.72 -4.97
C ARG A 147 -17.23 11.25 -4.65
N LEU A 148 -16.54 10.77 -3.63
CA LEU A 148 -16.81 9.48 -3.01
C LEU A 148 -18.05 9.62 -2.14
N LYS A 149 -19.06 8.79 -2.37
CA LYS A 149 -20.20 8.74 -1.44
C LYS A 149 -19.71 8.23 -0.09
N SER A 150 -19.67 9.13 0.88
CA SER A 150 -19.11 8.87 2.21
C SER A 150 -19.98 7.94 3.02
N ALA A 151 -19.37 7.24 3.97
CA ALA A 151 -20.04 6.53 5.02
C ALA A 151 -19.61 7.19 6.33
N TYR A 152 -20.58 7.56 7.15
CA TYR A 152 -20.34 8.14 8.47
C TYR A 152 -20.85 7.16 9.53
N ARG A 153 -20.17 7.10 10.67
CA ARG A 153 -20.79 6.49 11.85
C ARG A 153 -21.70 7.52 12.47
N ASP A 154 -22.98 7.18 12.55
CA ASP A 154 -23.97 7.99 13.24
C ASP A 154 -23.53 8.14 14.71
N ALA A 155 -23.34 9.38 15.16
CA ALA A 155 -22.75 9.67 16.46
C ALA A 155 -23.60 9.17 17.65
N ILE A 156 -24.91 8.95 17.43
CA ILE A 156 -25.85 8.55 18.47
C ILE A 156 -25.94 7.03 18.53
N THR A 157 -26.11 6.39 17.38
CA THR A 157 -26.34 4.95 17.28
C THR A 157 -25.06 4.13 17.11
N GLY A 158 -23.95 4.78 16.73
CA GLY A 158 -22.69 4.13 16.37
C GLY A 158 -22.76 3.30 15.07
N GLN A 159 -23.92 3.27 14.41
CA GLN A 159 -24.16 2.51 13.19
C GLN A 159 -23.48 3.20 12.00
N LEU A 160 -22.88 2.40 11.13
CA LEU A 160 -22.38 2.88 9.85
C LEU A 160 -23.59 3.25 8.98
N ARG A 161 -23.67 4.53 8.59
CA ARG A 161 -24.65 5.05 7.65
C ARG A 161 -23.91 5.49 6.40
N PHE A 162 -24.45 5.15 5.24
CA PHE A 162 -23.92 5.62 3.97
C PHE A 162 -24.67 6.89 3.59
N ASP A 163 -23.93 7.93 3.23
CA ASP A 163 -24.45 9.15 2.64
C ASP A 163 -24.86 8.81 1.20
N SER A 164 -26.02 8.17 1.06
CA SER A 164 -26.73 7.85 -0.18
C SER A 164 -26.09 6.82 -1.15
N LEU A 165 -25.45 5.75 -0.68
CA LEU A 165 -25.16 4.62 -1.60
C LEU A 165 -26.47 3.97 -2.04
N SER A 166 -26.65 3.78 -3.35
CA SER A 166 -27.77 2.93 -3.82
C SER A 166 -27.52 1.48 -3.42
N VAL A 167 -28.60 0.69 -3.34
CA VAL A 167 -28.50 -0.74 -3.04
C VAL A 167 -27.62 -1.45 -4.09
N ALA A 168 -27.80 -1.09 -5.37
CA ALA A 168 -26.98 -1.59 -6.46
C ALA A 168 -25.49 -1.28 -6.27
N GLN A 169 -25.13 -0.04 -5.91
CA GLN A 169 -23.74 0.31 -5.59
C GLN A 169 -23.16 -0.53 -4.46
N GLY A 170 -23.93 -0.70 -3.38
CA GLY A 170 -23.51 -1.49 -2.22
C GLY A 170 -23.25 -2.95 -2.59
N ILE A 171 -24.11 -3.55 -3.42
CA ILE A 171 -23.93 -4.94 -3.89
C ILE A 171 -22.63 -5.08 -4.69
N GLU A 172 -22.40 -4.24 -5.69
CA GLU A 172 -21.18 -4.31 -6.54
C GLU A 172 -19.89 -4.16 -5.73
N VAL A 173 -19.90 -3.23 -4.77
CA VAL A 173 -18.77 -2.96 -3.88
C VAL A 173 -18.48 -4.16 -2.97
N LEU A 174 -19.52 -4.75 -2.37
CA LEU A 174 -19.36 -5.93 -1.52
C LEU A 174 -18.96 -7.15 -2.32
N GLU A 175 -19.46 -7.30 -3.54
CA GLU A 175 -19.11 -8.41 -4.43
C GLU A 175 -17.64 -8.33 -4.88
N ALA A 176 -17.16 -7.15 -5.29
CA ALA A 176 -15.75 -6.92 -5.62
C ALA A 176 -14.83 -7.25 -4.43
N TRP A 177 -15.27 -6.93 -3.20
CA TRP A 177 -14.55 -7.29 -1.99
C TRP A 177 -14.59 -8.80 -1.69
N ARG A 178 -15.75 -9.43 -1.86
CA ARG A 178 -15.94 -10.89 -1.67
C ARG A 178 -15.02 -11.68 -2.60
N VAL A 179 -14.93 -11.29 -3.88
CA VAL A 179 -14.04 -11.92 -4.86
C VAL A 179 -12.58 -11.82 -4.42
N TYR A 180 -12.13 -10.65 -3.94
CA TYR A 180 -10.79 -10.49 -3.39
C TYR A 180 -10.54 -11.39 -2.18
N GLU A 181 -11.45 -11.42 -1.21
CA GLU A 181 -11.31 -12.23 0.00
C GLU A 181 -11.19 -13.74 -0.30
N GLN A 182 -11.83 -14.21 -1.38
CA GLN A 182 -11.70 -15.59 -1.85
C GLN A 182 -10.36 -15.86 -2.57
N ALA A 183 -9.82 -14.86 -3.27
CA ALA A 183 -8.63 -15.00 -4.09
C ALA A 183 -7.32 -14.59 -3.39
N LYS A 184 -7.37 -13.81 -2.30
CA LYS A 184 -6.20 -13.17 -1.67
C LYS A 184 -5.09 -14.13 -1.23
N GLY A 185 -5.44 -15.39 -0.95
CA GLY A 185 -4.45 -16.42 -0.60
C GLY A 185 -3.50 -16.80 -1.76
N ASN A 186 -3.91 -16.53 -3.00
CA ASN A 186 -3.18 -16.85 -4.23
C ASN A 186 -2.97 -15.61 -5.13
N ASP A 187 -3.05 -14.40 -4.58
CA ASP A 187 -2.97 -13.15 -5.34
C ASP A 187 -1.51 -12.73 -5.65
N ILE A 188 -0.84 -13.51 -6.49
CA ILE A 188 0.54 -13.22 -6.93
C ILE A 188 0.55 -11.88 -7.68
N GLY A 189 1.38 -10.93 -7.25
CA GLY A 189 1.45 -9.62 -7.89
C GLY A 189 0.34 -8.66 -7.48
N ASN A 190 -0.44 -8.95 -6.44
CA ASN A 190 -1.53 -8.10 -5.97
C ASN A 190 -2.54 -7.71 -7.07
N ARG A 191 -2.83 -8.62 -8.01
CA ARG A 191 -3.70 -8.39 -9.17
C ARG A 191 -5.16 -8.30 -8.77
N PHE A 192 -5.61 -9.20 -7.90
CA PHE A 192 -6.97 -9.16 -7.36
C PHE A 192 -7.14 -7.93 -6.46
N LEU A 193 -6.17 -7.63 -5.60
CA LEU A 193 -6.20 -6.39 -4.80
C LEU A 193 -6.31 -5.16 -5.70
N PHE A 194 -5.45 -5.06 -6.73
CA PHE A 194 -5.49 -3.96 -7.69
C PHE A 194 -6.86 -3.81 -8.33
N THR A 195 -7.39 -4.91 -8.89
CA THR A 195 -8.67 -4.93 -9.58
C THR A 195 -9.80 -4.52 -8.65
N THR A 196 -9.83 -5.07 -7.43
CA THR A 196 -10.86 -4.74 -6.44
C THR A 196 -10.82 -3.27 -6.05
N ILE A 197 -9.65 -2.68 -5.79
CA ILE A 197 -9.57 -1.25 -5.43
C ILE A 197 -10.01 -0.36 -6.60
N VAL A 198 -9.61 -0.67 -7.84
CA VAL A 198 -10.07 0.10 -9.01
C VAL A 198 -11.58 -0.06 -9.23
N THR A 199 -12.14 -1.25 -9.02
CA THR A 199 -13.59 -1.47 -9.05
C THR A 199 -14.33 -0.71 -7.96
N LEU A 200 -13.80 -0.68 -6.73
CA LEU A 200 -14.36 0.13 -5.65
C LEU A 200 -14.41 1.61 -6.03
N ILE A 201 -13.33 2.14 -6.62
CA ILE A 201 -13.30 3.52 -7.12
C ILE A 201 -14.35 3.71 -8.23
N ALA A 202 -14.41 2.78 -9.19
CA ALA A 202 -15.36 2.83 -10.29
C ALA A 202 -16.82 2.91 -9.83
N CYS A 203 -17.16 2.19 -8.75
CA CYS A 203 -18.51 2.17 -8.17
C CYS A 203 -18.80 3.38 -7.26
N LEU A 204 -17.83 3.81 -6.46
CA LEU A 204 -18.03 4.80 -5.38
C LEU A 204 -17.81 6.25 -5.81
N ALA A 205 -16.92 6.48 -6.78
CA ALA A 205 -16.64 7.82 -7.28
C ALA A 205 -17.76 8.26 -8.22
N LEU A 206 -18.41 9.39 -7.96
CA LEU A 206 -19.42 9.97 -8.85
C LEU A 206 -19.09 11.43 -9.14
N GLU A 207 -19.34 11.87 -10.37
CA GLU A 207 -19.32 13.30 -10.70
C GLU A 207 -20.53 14.00 -10.04
N ASP A 208 -20.50 15.32 -9.92
CA ASP A 208 -21.63 16.06 -9.37
C ASP A 208 -22.88 15.87 -10.23
N GLY A 209 -24.02 15.61 -9.59
CA GLY A 209 -25.28 15.25 -10.25
C GLY A 209 -25.32 13.87 -10.94
N GLN A 210 -24.23 13.09 -10.95
CA GLN A 210 -24.22 11.75 -11.54
C GLN A 210 -24.89 10.73 -10.61
N SER A 211 -25.81 9.93 -11.14
CA SER A 211 -26.37 8.77 -10.45
C SER A 211 -25.71 7.46 -10.88
N PHE A 212 -25.73 6.47 -10.00
CA PHE A 212 -25.34 5.11 -10.36
C PHE A 212 -26.50 4.43 -11.10
N PRO A 213 -26.25 3.59 -12.12
CA PRO A 213 -27.32 2.91 -12.84
C PRO A 213 -28.09 1.92 -11.96
N ASP A 214 -29.36 1.69 -12.28
CA ASP A 214 -30.24 0.76 -11.55
C ASP A 214 -30.48 -0.57 -12.30
N ASP A 215 -30.11 -0.65 -13.58
CA ASP A 215 -30.26 -1.85 -14.42
C ASP A 215 -28.96 -2.67 -14.46
N GLU A 216 -29.04 -3.98 -14.25
CA GLU A 216 -27.88 -4.89 -14.13
C GLU A 216 -26.94 -4.84 -15.34
N LYS A 217 -27.48 -4.86 -16.56
CA LYS A 217 -26.66 -4.81 -17.80
C LYS A 217 -25.94 -3.47 -17.91
N THR A 218 -26.63 -2.39 -17.54
CA THR A 218 -26.08 -1.04 -17.55
C THR A 218 -25.02 -0.88 -16.46
N ILE A 219 -25.22 -1.45 -15.27
CA ILE A 219 -24.24 -1.49 -14.17
C ILE A 219 -22.96 -2.18 -14.64
N GLN A 220 -23.07 -3.39 -15.20
CA GLN A 220 -21.89 -4.15 -15.62
C GLN A 220 -21.06 -3.38 -16.65
N ARG A 221 -21.73 -2.79 -17.66
CA ARG A 221 -21.07 -1.96 -18.66
C ARG A 221 -20.43 -0.72 -18.04
N TRP A 222 -21.17 -0.01 -17.18
CA TRP A 222 -20.71 1.19 -16.50
C TRP A 222 -19.47 0.94 -15.64
N VAL A 223 -19.49 -0.12 -14.83
CA VAL A 223 -18.36 -0.51 -13.98
C VAL A 223 -17.16 -0.89 -14.84
N SER A 224 -17.35 -1.70 -15.89
CA SER A 224 -16.27 -2.07 -16.82
C SER A 224 -15.61 -0.85 -17.46
N ASP A 225 -16.41 0.07 -18.03
CA ASP A 225 -15.91 1.28 -18.67
C ASP A 225 -15.12 2.15 -17.69
N ARG A 226 -15.60 2.24 -16.43
CA ARG A 226 -14.95 3.04 -15.39
C ARG A 226 -13.70 2.38 -14.81
N VAL A 227 -13.65 1.06 -14.70
CA VAL A 227 -12.43 0.34 -14.29
C VAL A 227 -11.29 0.66 -15.25
N VAL A 228 -11.56 0.63 -16.57
CA VAL A 228 -10.58 1.05 -17.58
C VAL A 228 -10.22 2.53 -17.43
N TYR A 229 -11.21 3.39 -17.19
CA TYR A 229 -10.96 4.83 -17.00
C TYR A 229 -10.03 5.13 -15.80
N PHE A 230 -10.21 4.43 -14.67
CA PHE A 230 -9.46 4.60 -13.42
C PHE A 230 -8.24 3.67 -13.27
N GLN A 231 -7.88 2.87 -14.28
CA GLN A 231 -6.76 1.92 -14.18
C GLN A 231 -5.41 2.60 -13.86
N ASP A 232 -5.25 3.86 -14.24
CA ASP A 232 -4.04 4.66 -14.04
C ASP A 232 -4.22 5.69 -12.91
N ILE A 233 -5.17 5.47 -12.01
CA ILE A 233 -5.39 6.35 -10.86
C ILE A 233 -4.14 6.44 -10.00
N ASN A 234 -3.91 7.60 -9.38
CA ASN A 234 -2.78 7.74 -8.50
C ASN A 234 -2.92 6.88 -7.23
N MET A 235 -1.78 6.54 -6.64
CA MET A 235 -1.66 5.72 -5.46
C MET A 235 -2.36 6.36 -4.27
N GLU A 236 -2.21 7.68 -4.10
CA GLU A 236 -2.79 8.39 -2.96
C GLU A 236 -4.33 8.26 -2.91
N ILE A 237 -5.02 8.50 -4.04
CA ILE A 237 -6.48 8.36 -4.12
C ILE A 237 -6.88 6.90 -3.90
N ALA A 238 -6.18 5.96 -4.52
CA ALA A 238 -6.48 4.53 -4.37
C ALA A 238 -6.31 4.04 -2.93
N LEU A 239 -5.24 4.44 -2.25
CA LEU A 239 -5.01 4.11 -0.84
C LEU A 239 -6.02 4.80 0.08
N ASN A 240 -6.38 6.06 -0.20
CA ASN A 240 -7.42 6.76 0.57
C ASN A 240 -8.78 6.07 0.43
N VAL A 241 -9.14 5.59 -0.77
CA VAL A 241 -10.38 4.85 -1.02
C VAL A 241 -10.35 3.48 -0.34
N ARG A 242 -9.23 2.75 -0.45
CA ARG A 242 -9.01 1.49 0.26
C ARG A 242 -9.16 1.67 1.77
N ASP A 243 -8.46 2.66 2.33
CA ASP A 243 -8.51 2.96 3.76
C ASP A 243 -9.91 3.36 4.19
N PHE A 244 -10.58 4.22 3.40
CA PHE A 244 -11.95 4.60 3.66
C PHE A 244 -12.86 3.37 3.73
N PHE A 245 -12.80 2.48 2.73
CA PHE A 245 -13.64 1.29 2.68
C PHE A 245 -13.32 0.31 3.81
N LEU A 246 -12.04 0.05 4.09
CA LEU A 246 -11.63 -0.86 5.16
C LEU A 246 -11.97 -0.34 6.56
N ASN A 247 -11.77 0.97 6.81
CA ASN A 247 -12.07 1.56 8.11
C ASN A 247 -13.58 1.70 8.35
N THR A 248 -14.37 1.86 7.29
CA THR A 248 -15.83 1.93 7.41
C THR A 248 -16.44 0.55 7.57
N THR A 249 -15.95 -0.46 6.84
CA THR A 249 -16.52 -1.82 6.86
C THR A 249 -16.03 -2.70 8.00
N ASN A 250 -14.94 -2.37 8.70
CA ASN A 250 -14.48 -3.17 9.83
C ASN A 250 -15.42 -3.00 11.05
N PRO A 251 -16.17 -4.07 11.43
CA PRO A 251 -17.14 -3.99 12.52
C PRO A 251 -16.48 -3.86 13.91
N PHE A 252 -15.17 -4.11 14.02
CA PHE A 252 -14.43 -4.16 15.28
C PHE A 252 -13.62 -2.91 15.60
N LEU A 253 -13.66 -1.87 14.76
CA LEU A 253 -13.03 -0.58 15.09
C LEU A 253 -13.78 0.07 16.25
N ARG A 254 -13.26 -0.15 17.47
CA ARG A 254 -13.62 0.62 18.66
C ARG A 254 -13.23 2.07 18.39
N ILE A 255 -14.20 2.96 18.46
CA ILE A 255 -13.95 4.40 18.47
C ILE A 255 -12.95 4.64 19.61
N PRO A 256 -11.77 5.26 19.37
CA PRO A 256 -10.89 5.63 20.46
C PRO A 256 -11.71 6.49 21.41
N ASN A 257 -11.73 6.12 22.70
CA ASN A 257 -12.44 6.88 23.72
C ASN A 257 -11.96 8.33 23.65
N THR A 258 -12.74 9.19 23.01
CA THR A 258 -12.61 10.63 23.14
C THR A 258 -12.95 10.91 24.59
N ASN A 259 -11.91 11.08 25.41
CA ASN A 259 -11.98 11.45 26.83
C ASN A 259 -12.63 12.85 26.96
N GLY A 260 -13.94 12.90 26.78
CA GLY A 260 -14.74 14.12 26.77
C GLY A 260 -16.12 13.96 27.38
N SER A 261 -16.34 12.90 28.17
CA SER A 261 -17.52 12.83 29.03
C SER A 261 -17.13 12.23 30.38
N SER A 262 -17.14 13.11 31.37
CA SER A 262 -17.05 12.86 32.81
C SER A 262 -18.24 12.01 33.30
N GLY A 263 -18.30 10.77 32.84
CA GLY A 263 -19.20 9.73 33.34
C GLY A 263 -18.46 8.90 34.39
N ARG A 264 -18.71 9.21 35.66
CA ARG A 264 -18.26 8.51 36.86
C ARG A 264 -18.40 6.98 36.69
N GLN A 265 -17.29 6.26 36.48
CA GLN A 265 -17.30 4.79 36.51
C GLN A 265 -17.56 4.34 37.94
N LEU A 266 -18.73 3.73 38.17
CA LEU A 266 -19.03 2.97 39.37
C LEU A 266 -18.05 1.79 39.45
N ALA A 267 -17.22 1.79 40.48
CA ALA A 267 -16.29 0.71 40.78
C ALA A 267 -17.08 -0.58 41.06
N GLN A 268 -17.12 -1.50 40.09
CA GLN A 268 -17.52 -2.87 40.35
C GLN A 268 -16.31 -3.66 40.83
N SER A 269 -16.19 -3.76 42.15
CA SER A 269 -15.36 -4.75 42.82
C SER A 269 -15.86 -6.16 42.49
N SER A 270 -15.08 -6.95 41.76
CA SER A 270 -15.25 -8.40 41.73
C SER A 270 -13.97 -9.07 42.22
N ALA A 271 -13.98 -9.44 43.50
CA ALA A 271 -13.01 -10.34 44.10
C ALA A 271 -13.13 -11.71 43.45
N ARG A 272 -12.13 -12.12 42.67
CA ARG A 272 -12.04 -13.47 42.11
C ARG A 272 -11.12 -14.32 42.99
N ALA A 273 -11.74 -15.22 43.76
CA ALA A 273 -11.11 -16.27 44.55
C ALA A 273 -10.28 -17.21 43.65
N LYS A 274 -9.06 -17.54 44.10
CA LYS A 274 -8.17 -18.51 43.46
C LYS A 274 -8.55 -19.95 43.88
N PRO A 275 -8.76 -20.91 42.97
CA PRO A 275 -8.90 -22.32 43.32
C PRO A 275 -7.52 -22.98 43.51
N GLY A 276 -7.41 -23.81 44.55
CA GLY A 276 -6.17 -24.42 45.03
C GLY A 276 -5.56 -25.48 44.11
N LYS A 277 -4.22 -25.52 44.12
CA LYS A 277 -3.40 -26.60 43.56
C LYS A 277 -3.39 -27.78 44.53
N ASN A 278 -3.97 -28.90 44.13
CA ASN A 278 -3.84 -30.18 44.83
C ASN A 278 -2.56 -30.91 44.40
N MET A 279 -1.64 -31.06 45.35
CA MET A 279 -0.49 -31.97 45.33
C MET A 279 -0.96 -33.43 45.39
N LYS A 280 -0.41 -34.30 44.54
CA LYS A 280 -0.24 -35.77 44.69
C LYS A 280 0.40 -36.27 43.38
N ARG A 281 1.30 -37.24 43.31
CA ARG A 281 2.08 -38.00 44.29
C ARG A 281 3.19 -38.68 43.47
N ARG A 282 4.33 -38.83 44.12
CA ARG A 282 5.58 -39.44 43.68
C ARG A 282 5.44 -40.97 43.60
N THR A 283 5.87 -41.61 42.52
CA THR A 283 6.24 -43.03 42.52
C THR A 283 7.51 -43.24 41.69
N LEU A 284 8.59 -43.56 42.41
CA LEU A 284 9.81 -44.16 41.90
C LEU A 284 9.56 -45.63 41.56
N ARG A 285 10.07 -46.11 40.41
CA ARG A 285 10.61 -47.47 40.26
C ARG A 285 11.83 -47.43 39.34
N HIS A 286 12.90 -48.04 39.84
CA HIS A 286 14.24 -48.19 39.27
C HIS A 286 14.30 -49.37 38.26
N PRO A 287 15.46 -49.65 37.61
CA PRO A 287 15.57 -50.08 36.22
C PRO A 287 15.77 -51.60 36.08
N ARG A 288 15.87 -52.06 34.83
CA ARG A 288 16.44 -53.36 34.46
C ARG A 288 17.78 -53.14 33.73
N ALA A 289 18.67 -54.09 33.96
CA ALA A 289 20.06 -54.26 33.52
C ALA A 289 21.09 -53.47 34.33
#